data_AF-A0A7S0TGS5-F1
#
_entry.id   AF-A0A7S0TGS5-F1
#
_cell.length_a   1.000
_cell.length_b   1.000
_cell.length_c   1.000
_cell.angle_alpha   90.00
_cell.angle_beta   90.00
_cell.angle_gamma   90.00
#
_symmetry.space_group_name_H-M   'P 1'
#
loop_
_entity.id
_entity.type
_entity.pdbx_description
1 polymer ?
#
loop_
_entity_poly.entity_id
_entity_poly.type
_entity_poly.pdbx_seq_one_letter_code
_entity_poly.pdbx_strand_id
1 'polypeptide(L)'
;FLFDLDGGVGEAAAKRSLELLKECVALIVRTKARMRPDHQYALLVLLESAVLYSDFTTDASSFLQQVMQLTSSEPFPTLDMSSCYQALLDLRHAPDWQDTDTLR
;
A
#
# COMPACT_ATOMS: atom_id res chain seq x y z
N PHE A 1 -3.45 1.94 3.14
CA PHE A 1 -3.28 3.40 3.22
C PHE A 1 -3.90 4.01 1.97
N LEU A 2 -4.65 5.11 2.09
CA LEU A 2 -5.25 5.80 0.95
C LEU A 2 -4.88 7.29 1.07
N PHE A 3 -4.26 7.85 0.04
CA PHE A 3 -3.83 9.25 0.03
C PHE A 3 -4.32 9.94 -1.23
N ASP A 4 -4.87 11.13 -1.03
CA ASP A 4 -5.32 12.03 -2.08
C ASP A 4 -4.15 12.91 -2.52
N LEU A 5 -3.86 12.90 -3.83
CA LEU A 5 -2.86 13.76 -4.46
C LEU A 5 -3.60 14.85 -5.25
N ASP A 6 -4.49 15.57 -4.58
CA ASP A 6 -5.36 16.52 -5.25
C ASP A 6 -4.61 17.73 -5.83
N GLY A 7 -5.13 18.21 -6.95
CA GLY A 7 -4.45 19.00 -7.98
C GLY A 7 -3.84 20.35 -7.55
N GLY A 8 -2.67 20.63 -8.12
CA GLY A 8 -1.95 21.91 -8.00
C GLY A 8 -0.48 21.77 -7.60
N VAL A 9 -0.07 20.54 -7.28
CA VAL A 9 1.29 20.22 -6.84
C VAL A 9 2.14 19.93 -8.06
N GLY A 10 3.08 20.83 -8.39
CA GLY A 10 4.02 20.60 -9.50
C GLY A 10 4.73 19.25 -9.37
N GLU A 11 5.13 18.66 -10.49
CA GLU A 11 5.71 17.30 -10.60
C GLU A 11 6.78 16.99 -9.53
N ALA A 12 7.59 17.99 -9.16
CA ALA A 12 8.60 17.88 -8.11
C ALA A 12 8.02 17.59 -6.71
N ALA A 13 6.88 18.18 -6.38
CA ALA A 13 6.26 18.00 -5.08
C ALA A 13 5.42 16.71 -5.00
N ALA A 14 4.84 16.24 -6.12
CA ALA A 14 4.27 14.89 -6.20
C ALA A 14 5.34 13.80 -6.00
N LYS A 15 6.51 13.95 -6.65
CA LYS A 15 7.68 13.10 -6.43
C LYS A 15 8.13 13.11 -4.97
N ARG A 16 8.21 14.29 -4.34
CA ARG A 16 8.58 14.42 -2.93
C ARG A 16 7.57 13.75 -1.99
N SER A 17 6.28 13.90 -2.25
CA SER A 17 5.23 13.25 -1.44
C SER A 17 5.31 11.73 -1.53
N LEU A 18 5.59 11.17 -2.72
CA LEU A 18 5.79 9.74 -2.89
C LEU A 18 7.01 9.23 -2.11
N GLU A 19 8.13 9.93 -2.16
CA GLU A 19 9.34 9.54 -1.41
C GLU A 19 9.10 9.57 0.11
N LEU A 20 8.43 10.60 0.62
CA LEU A 20 8.03 10.64 2.04
C LEU A 20 7.08 9.49 2.41
N LEU A 21 6.15 9.14 1.52
CA LEU A 21 5.23 8.03 1.75
C LEU A 21 5.97 6.69 1.81
N LYS A 22 6.95 6.46 0.92
CA LYS A 22 7.81 5.27 0.96
C LYS A 22 8.56 5.17 2.28
N GLU A 23 9.12 6.27 2.78
CA GLU A 23 9.81 6.31 4.08
C GLU A 23 8.86 5.99 5.24
N CYS A 24 7.66 6.56 5.24
CA CYS A 24 6.64 6.27 6.26
C CYS A 24 6.23 4.79 6.25
N VAL A 25 5.99 4.21 5.07
CA VAL A 25 5.66 2.79 4.92
C VAL A 25 6.81 1.92 5.42
N ALA A 26 8.06 2.27 5.08
CA ALA A 26 9.25 1.58 5.57
C ALA A 26 9.34 1.56 7.10
N LEU A 27 9.04 2.69 7.76
CA LEU A 27 9.01 2.76 9.22
C LEU A 27 7.93 1.84 9.81
N ILE A 28 6.72 1.87 9.26
CA ILE A 28 5.58 1.09 9.76
C ILE A 28 5.83 -0.41 9.61
N VAL A 29 6.26 -0.85 8.43
CA VAL A 29 6.55 -2.27 8.14
C VAL A 29 7.67 -2.78 9.03
N ARG A 30 8.79 -2.04 9.17
CA ARG A 30 9.89 -2.44 10.04
C ARG A 30 9.46 -2.54 11.51
N THR A 31 8.59 -1.64 11.95
CA THR A 31 8.04 -1.65 13.30
C THR A 31 7.14 -2.87 13.50
N LYS A 32 6.20 -3.12 12.58
CA LYS A 32 5.29 -4.27 12.64
C LYS A 32 6.05 -5.60 12.58
N ALA A 33 7.04 -5.74 11.70
CA ALA A 33 7.84 -6.95 11.57
C ALA A 33 8.63 -7.27 12.86
N ARG A 34 9.06 -6.25 13.62
CA ARG A 34 9.72 -6.44 14.92
C ARG A 34 8.74 -6.87 16.02
N MET A 35 7.53 -6.34 16.00
CA MET A 35 6.50 -6.67 16.99
C MET A 35 5.84 -8.03 16.72
N ARG A 36 5.64 -8.37 15.45
CA ARG A 36 4.94 -9.57 14.99
C ARG A 36 5.59 -10.09 13.70
N PRO A 37 6.54 -11.05 13.79
CA PRO A 37 7.27 -11.58 12.63
C PRO A 37 6.40 -12.28 11.58
N ASP A 38 5.23 -12.77 11.98
CA ASP A 38 4.21 -13.43 11.16
C ASP A 38 3.20 -12.45 10.54
N HIS A 39 3.38 -11.13 10.72
CA HIS A 39 2.53 -10.14 10.08
C HIS A 39 2.67 -10.21 8.55
N GLN A 40 1.54 -10.31 7.85
CA GLN A 40 1.47 -10.31 6.40
C GLN A 40 1.27 -8.91 5.84
N TYR A 41 1.91 -8.61 4.72
CA TYR A 41 1.83 -7.34 4.01
C TYR A 41 1.38 -7.60 2.57
N ALA A 42 0.54 -6.72 2.02
CA ALA A 42 0.15 -6.71 0.61
C ALA A 42 0.17 -5.27 0.10
N LEU A 43 0.47 -5.08 -1.19
CA LEU A 43 0.57 -3.75 -1.79
C LEU A 43 -0.51 -3.58 -2.86
N LEU A 44 -1.43 -2.67 -2.60
CA LEU A 44 -2.45 -2.24 -3.55
C LEU A 44 -2.17 -0.79 -3.96
N VAL A 45 -2.17 -0.53 -5.27
CA VAL A 45 -1.92 0.81 -5.83
C VAL A 45 -3.18 1.27 -6.53
N LEU A 46 -3.63 2.48 -6.22
CA LEU A 46 -4.75 3.12 -6.89
C LEU A 46 -4.22 4.00 -8.03
N LEU A 47 -4.49 3.57 -9.26
CA LEU A 47 -4.30 4.37 -10.47
C LEU A 47 -5.68 4.92 -10.87
N GLU A 48 -6.08 4.80 -12.14
CA GLU A 48 -7.50 4.98 -12.52
C GLU A 48 -8.40 3.95 -11.81
N SER A 49 -7.91 2.71 -11.66
CA SER A 49 -8.50 1.64 -10.85
C SER A 49 -7.44 1.01 -9.95
N ALA A 50 -7.88 0.29 -8.93
CA ALA A 50 -7.01 -0.41 -7.99
C ALA A 50 -6.37 -1.64 -8.63
N VAL A 51 -5.05 -1.75 -8.46
CA VAL A 51 -4.25 -2.88 -8.92
C VAL A 51 -3.53 -3.49 -7.73
N LEU A 52 -3.68 -4.80 -7.56
CA LEU A 52 -2.86 -5.56 -6.63
C LEU A 52 -1.44 -5.67 -7.21
N TYR A 53 -0.50 -4.93 -6.63
CA TYR A 53 0.88 -4.91 -7.07
C TYR A 53 1.69 -6.05 -6.44
N SER A 54 1.29 -6.50 -5.25
CA SER A 54 1.92 -7.61 -4.53
C SER A 54 0.94 -8.33 -3.63
N ASP A 55 0.92 -9.66 -3.74
CA ASP A 55 0.18 -10.57 -2.87
C ASP A 55 0.71 -10.55 -1.43
N PHE A 56 0.00 -11.23 -0.52
CA PHE A 56 0.41 -11.35 0.88
C PHE A 56 1.79 -11.99 1.02
N THR A 57 2.67 -11.31 1.76
CA THR A 57 3.99 -11.80 2.14
C THR A 57 4.29 -11.49 3.60
N THR A 58 4.95 -12.42 4.29
CA THR A 58 5.53 -12.15 5.62
C THR A 58 6.94 -11.56 5.52
N ASP A 59 7.57 -11.60 4.33
CA ASP A 59 8.89 -11.01 4.12
C ASP A 59 8.78 -9.50 3.93
N ALA A 60 8.97 -8.79 5.04
CA ALA A 60 9.04 -7.34 5.11
C ALA A 60 10.10 -6.74 4.18
N SER A 61 11.22 -7.42 3.92
CA SER A 61 12.30 -6.89 3.07
C SER A 61 11.87 -6.90 1.61
N SER A 62 11.32 -8.01 1.15
CA SER A 62 10.75 -8.15 -0.21
C SER A 62 9.61 -7.15 -0.43
N PHE A 63 8.70 -7.02 0.53
CA PHE A 63 7.61 -6.03 0.47
C PHE A 63 8.15 -4.60 0.32
N LEU A 64 9.15 -4.21 1.11
CA LEU A 64 9.72 -2.87 1.04
C LEU A 64 10.47 -2.61 -0.26
N GLN A 65 11.12 -3.61 -0.84
CA GLN A 65 11.74 -3.46 -2.16
C GLN A 65 10.70 -3.07 -3.23
N GLN A 66 9.52 -3.69 -3.20
CA GLN A 66 8.42 -3.36 -4.12
C GLN A 66 7.89 -1.95 -3.88
N VAL A 67 7.71 -1.54 -2.62
CA VAL A 67 7.30 -0.16 -2.27
C VAL A 67 8.31 0.88 -2.79
N MET A 68 9.60 0.63 -2.65
CA MET A 68 10.64 1.56 -3.10
C MET A 68 10.70 1.71 -4.63
N GLN A 69 10.24 0.70 -5.38
CA GLN A 69 10.17 0.72 -6.84
C GLN A 69 9.00 1.52 -7.41
N LEU A 70 8.04 1.94 -6.57
CA LEU A 70 6.92 2.77 -7.02
C LEU A 70 7.42 4.10 -7.61
N THR A 71 6.85 4.51 -8.74
CA THR A 71 7.14 5.79 -9.38
C THR A 71 5.86 6.64 -9.45
N SER A 72 6.01 7.97 -9.44
CA SER A 72 4.83 8.82 -9.66
C SER A 72 4.50 8.82 -11.14
N SER A 73 3.27 8.47 -11.49
CA SER A 73 2.71 8.73 -12.81
C SER A 73 2.10 10.13 -12.87
N GLU A 74 1.67 10.54 -14.06
CA GLU A 74 0.77 11.69 -14.20
C GLU A 74 -0.51 11.48 -13.38
N PRO A 75 -1.09 12.56 -12.83
CA PRO A 75 -2.33 12.47 -12.07
C PRO A 75 -3.48 11.98 -12.96
N PHE A 76 -4.25 11.02 -12.45
CA PHE A 76 -5.43 10.51 -13.14
C PHE A 76 -6.61 11.48 -12.94
N PRO A 77 -7.40 11.76 -13.98
CA PRO A 77 -8.52 12.70 -13.90
C PRO A 77 -9.67 12.18 -13.02
N THR A 78 -9.78 10.87 -12.85
CA THR A 78 -10.77 10.20 -12.01
C THR A 78 -10.15 9.00 -11.30
N LEU A 79 -10.56 8.75 -10.07
CA LEU A 79 -10.13 7.60 -9.27
C LEU A 79 -11.35 6.72 -8.97
N ASP A 80 -11.32 5.45 -9.40
CA ASP A 80 -12.36 4.48 -9.08
C ASP A 80 -12.14 3.87 -7.69
N MET A 81 -12.69 4.53 -6.68
CA MET A 81 -12.67 4.05 -5.30
C MET A 81 -13.44 2.73 -5.11
N SER A 82 -14.40 2.41 -5.98
CA SER A 82 -15.16 1.16 -5.89
C SER A 82 -14.28 -0.05 -6.22
N SER A 83 -13.37 0.08 -7.18
CA SER A 83 -12.36 -0.94 -7.50
C SER A 83 -11.42 -1.23 -6.32
N CYS A 84 -11.05 -0.20 -5.54
CA CYS A 84 -10.22 -0.35 -4.34
C CYS A 84 -10.93 -1.19 -3.28
N TYR A 85 -12.22 -0.89 -3.04
CA TYR A 85 -13.02 -1.67 -2.11
C TYR A 85 -13.20 -3.12 -2.58
N GLN A 86 -13.46 -3.33 -3.87
CA GLN A 86 -13.61 -4.68 -4.43
C GLN A 86 -12.32 -5.49 -4.28
N ALA A 87 -11.16 -4.90 -4.61
CA ALA A 87 -9.88 -5.57 -4.45
C ALA A 87 -9.57 -5.92 -2.98
N LEU A 88 -9.98 -5.08 -2.03
CA LEU A 88 -9.87 -5.39 -0.59
C LEU A 88 -10.80 -6.56 -0.18
N LEU A 89 -12.01 -6.65 -0.74
CA LEU A 89 -12.90 -7.78 -0.50
C LEU A 89 -12.31 -9.08 -1.07
N ASP A 90 -11.78 -9.03 -2.29
CA ASP A 90 -11.17 -10.18 -2.95
C ASP A 90 -9.94 -10.66 -2.15
N LEU A 91 -9.14 -9.74 -1.60
CA LEU A 91 -8.02 -10.05 -0.70
C LEU A 91 -8.46 -10.66 0.64
N ARG A 92 -9.56 -10.18 1.23
CA ARG A 92 -10.09 -10.69 2.50
C ARG A 92 -10.60 -12.13 2.40
N HIS A 93 -11.01 -12.56 1.21
CA HIS A 93 -11.44 -13.93 0.96
C HIS A 93 -10.26 -14.91 0.70
N ALA A 94 -9.02 -14.43 0.74
CA ALA A 94 -7.84 -15.30 0.74
C ALA A 94 -7.83 -16.15 2.04
N PRO A 95 -7.62 -17.47 1.96
CA PRO A 95 -7.83 -18.42 3.06
C PRO A 95 -6.94 -18.19 4.32
N ASP A 96 -5.99 -17.27 4.28
CA ASP A 96 -5.00 -17.04 5.33
C ASP A 96 -5.22 -15.76 6.17
N TRP A 97 -6.27 -14.96 5.90
CA TRP A 97 -6.58 -13.77 6.70
C TRP A 97 -7.24 -14.17 8.03
N GLN A 98 -6.42 -14.55 9.02
CA GLN A 98 -6.87 -14.67 10.41
C GLN A 98 -6.85 -13.29 11.08
N ASP A 99 -8.05 -12.83 11.45
CA ASP A 99 -8.27 -11.66 12.27
C ASP A 99 -7.60 -11.88 13.64
N THR A 100 -6.42 -11.30 13.81
CA THR A 100 -5.58 -11.47 15.02
C THR A 100 -5.78 -10.33 16.01
N ASP A 101 -6.75 -9.45 15.79
CA ASP A 101 -7.06 -8.31 16.66
C ASP A 101 -8.03 -8.66 17.82
N THR A 102 -8.25 -9.94 18.13
CA THR A 102 -8.68 -10.33 19.48
C THR A 102 -7.47 -10.48 20.41
N LEU A 103 -6.82 -9.37 20.74
CA LEU A 103 -5.90 -9.29 21.87
C LEU A 103 -6.69 -8.91 23.13
N ARG A 104 -6.86 -9.92 23.99
CA ARG A 104 -7.05 -9.79 25.44
C ARG A 104 -5.79 -9.25 26.10
#